data_AF-A0A3C0G1A1-F1
#
_entry.id   AF-A0A3C0G1A1-F1
#
_cell.length_a   1.000
_cell.length_b   1.000
_cell.length_c   1.000
_cell.angle_alpha   90.00
_cell.angle_beta   90.00
_cell.angle_gamma   90.00
#
_symmetry.space_group_name_H-M   'P 1'
#
loop_
_entity.id
_entity.type
_entity.pdbx_description
1 polymer ?
#
loop_
_entity_poly.entity_id
_entity_poly.type
_entity_poly.pdbx_seq_one_letter_code
_entity_poly.pdbx_strand_id
1 'polypeptide(L)' 'QIVESNNAKLIGGFITDTQNDIVQVTLKITANNYNKVVQTFRRYNYHILFGNSDDEFLEDLKKRSDYLDKYLNV' A
#
# COMPACT_ATOMS: atom_id res chain seq x y z
N GLN A 1 9.57 9.13 -11.23
CA GLN A 1 10.04 8.71 -9.89
C GLN A 1 8.81 8.38 -9.03
N ILE A 2 8.40 7.11 -8.91
CA ILE A 2 7.06 6.73 -8.42
C ILE A 2 6.74 7.24 -6.99
N VAL A 3 7.68 7.11 -6.06
CA VAL A 3 7.50 7.53 -4.66
C VAL A 3 7.38 9.05 -4.54
N GLU A 4 8.30 9.78 -5.17
CA GLU A 4 8.37 11.25 -5.06
C GLU A 4 7.27 11.96 -5.84
N SER A 5 6.83 11.39 -6.97
CA SER A 5 5.65 11.87 -7.70
C SER A 5 4.34 11.76 -6.90
N ASN A 6 4.33 11.00 -5.80
CA ASN A 6 3.20 10.90 -4.88
C ASN A 6 3.39 11.73 -3.61
N ASN A 7 4.28 12.73 -3.61
CA ASN A 7 4.62 13.54 -2.44
C ASN A 7 5.00 12.67 -1.21
N ALA A 8 5.63 11.53 -1.46
CA ALA A 8 6.27 10.73 -0.43
C ALA A 8 7.80 10.82 -0.62
N LYS A 9 8.55 10.78 0.47
CA LYS A 9 10.01 10.74 0.43
C LYS A 9 10.49 9.30 0.56
N LEU A 10 11.36 8.87 -0.34
CA LEU A 10 12.10 7.61 -0.20
C LEU A 10 13.19 7.79 0.85
N ILE A 11 13.11 7.02 1.94
CA ILE A 11 14.10 7.04 3.03
C ILE A 11 15.23 6.07 2.71
N GLY A 12 14.91 4.96 2.05
CA GLY A 12 15.88 3.96 1.59
C GLY A 12 15.18 2.73 1.04
N GLY A 13 15.97 1.83 0.48
CA GLY A 13 15.49 0.54 0.01
C GLY A 13 16.62 -0.46 -0.11
N PHE A 14 16.29 -1.75 -0.05
CA PHE A 14 17.24 -2.83 -0.23
C PHE A 14 16.58 -3.99 -0.98
N ILE A 15 17.40 -4.73 -1.72
CA ILE A 15 16.99 -5.98 -2.35
C ILE A 15 16.84 -7.01 -1.24
N THR A 16 15.63 -7.55 -1.08
CA THR A 16 15.36 -8.59 -0.06
C THR A 16 15.56 -9.99 -0.61
N ASP A 17 15.27 -10.19 -1.89
CA ASP A 17 15.46 -11.46 -2.56
C ASP A 17 15.62 -11.25 -4.07
N THR A 18 16.29 -12.19 -4.72
CA THR A 18 16.41 -12.25 -6.17
C THR A 18 16.27 -13.70 -6.57
N GLN A 19 15.16 -14.04 -7.23
CA GLN A 19 14.94 -15.38 -7.75
C GLN A 19 14.62 -15.32 -9.23
N ASN A 20 15.39 -16.05 -10.02
CA ASN A 20 15.34 -16.06 -11.47
C ASN A 20 15.43 -14.62 -12.02
N ASP A 21 14.35 -14.14 -12.64
CA ASP A 21 14.23 -12.81 -13.25
C ASP A 21 13.38 -11.84 -12.41
N ILE A 22 13.03 -12.21 -11.18
CA ILE A 22 12.22 -11.39 -10.27
C ILE A 22 13.10 -10.87 -9.14
N VAL A 23 13.10 -9.55 -8.98
CA VAL A 23 13.78 -8.86 -7.87
C VAL A 23 12.74 -8.41 -6.86
N GLN A 24 12.90 -8.86 -5.63
CA GLN A 24 12.11 -8.38 -4.50
C GLN A 24 12.84 -7.21 -3.83
N VAL A 25 12.15 -6.09 -3.69
CA VAL A 25 12.70 -4.87 -3.10
C VAL A 25 11.83 -4.43 -1.93
N THR A 26 12.46 -4.17 -0.79
CA THR A 26 11.81 -3.52 0.34
C THR A 26 12.13 -2.04 0.31
N LEU A 27 11.09 -1.20 0.35
CA LEU A 27 11.20 0.25 0.32
C LEU A 27 10.70 0.83 1.63
N LYS A 28 11.49 1.73 2.22
CA LYS A 28 11.08 2.57 3.36
C LYS A 28 10.75 3.96 2.84
N ILE A 29 9.51 4.39 3.04
CA ILE A 29 9.01 5.70 2.59
C ILE A 29 8.34 6.44 3.75
N THR A 30 8.16 7.75 3.63
CA THR A 30 7.36 8.55 4.58
C THR A 30 5.87 8.21 4.46
N ALA A 31 5.15 8.18 5.59
CA ALA A 31 3.76 7.73 5.68
C ALA A 31 2.72 8.59 4.94
N ASN A 32 3.01 9.89 4.72
CA ASN A 32 2.02 10.92 4.36
C ASN A 32 1.29 10.71 3.02
N ASN A 33 1.64 9.71 2.21
CA ASN A 33 0.92 9.34 0.98
C ASN A 33 1.07 7.84 0.67
N TYR A 34 1.14 6.99 1.70
CA TYR A 34 1.37 5.55 1.56
C TYR A 34 0.40 4.89 0.56
N ASN A 35 -0.91 5.11 0.74
CA ASN A 35 -1.95 4.55 -0.14
C ASN A 35 -1.79 4.96 -1.60
N LYS A 36 -1.45 6.23 -1.88
CA LYS A 36 -1.25 6.71 -3.27
C LYS A 36 -0.02 6.06 -3.92
N VAL A 37 1.06 5.89 -3.14
CA VAL A 37 2.27 5.20 -3.58
C VAL A 37 1.96 3.74 -3.91
N VAL A 38 1.29 3.02 -3.02
CA VAL A 38 0.87 1.61 -3.23
C VAL A 38 -0.04 1.48 -4.45
N GLN A 39 -1.06 2.34 -4.58
CA GLN A 39 -1.94 2.34 -5.76
C GLN A 39 -1.15 2.59 -7.06
N THR A 40 -0.16 3.47 -7.03
CA THR A 40 0.70 3.73 -8.19
C THR A 40 1.54 2.50 -8.54
N PHE A 41 2.16 1.84 -7.56
CA PHE A 41 2.89 0.58 -7.80
C PHE A 41 1.99 -0.49 -8.44
N ARG A 42 0.75 -0.65 -7.96
CA ARG A 42 -0.23 -1.56 -8.58
C ARG A 42 -0.58 -1.16 -10.03
N ARG A 43 -0.74 0.14 -10.31
CA ARG A 43 -1.00 0.65 -11.67
C ARG A 43 0.15 0.37 -12.66
N TYR A 44 1.38 0.26 -12.18
CA TYR A 44 2.54 -0.11 -12.98
C TYR A 44 2.84 -1.61 -12.95
N ASN A 45 1.86 -2.44 -12.52
CA ASN A 45 1.95 -3.89 -12.45
C ASN A 45 3.08 -4.42 -11.54
N TYR A 46 3.47 -3.68 -10.50
CA TYR A 46 4.34 -4.22 -9.46
C TYR A 46 3.55 -5.11 -8.50
N HIS A 47 4.14 -6.24 -8.11
CA HIS A 47 3.57 -7.12 -7.11
C HIS A 47 3.96 -6.65 -5.69
N ILE A 48 2.97 -6.37 -4.85
CA ILE A 48 3.18 -5.87 -3.49
C ILE A 48 2.97 -7.03 -2.51
N LEU A 49 4.05 -7.49 -1.89
CA LEU A 49 4.03 -8.62 -0.96
C LEU A 49 3.57 -8.21 0.44
N PHE A 50 4.09 -7.09 0.95
CA PHE A 50 3.74 -6.55 2.26
C PHE A 50 3.70 -5.03 2.20
N GLY A 51 2.71 -4.47 2.87
CA GLY A 51 2.49 -3.05 2.89
C GLY A 51 1.76 -2.62 4.14
N ASN A 52 2.44 -1.87 5.02
CA ASN A 52 1.89 -1.49 6.31
C ASN A 52 0.83 -0.39 6.12
N SER A 53 -0.38 -0.85 5.85
CA SER A 53 -1.65 -0.11 5.87
C SER A 53 -2.73 -0.97 6.54
N ASP A 54 -2.31 -1.92 7.38
CA ASP A 54 -3.22 -2.89 8.00
C ASP A 54 -4.27 -2.17 8.84
N ASP A 55 -3.87 -1.15 9.60
CA ASP A 55 -4.80 -0.38 10.44
C ASP A 55 -5.84 0.40 9.63
N GLU A 56 -5.43 1.11 8.57
CA GLU A 56 -6.34 1.94 7.77
C GLU A 56 -7.26 1.10 6.87
N PHE A 57 -6.76 -0.03 6.34
CA PHE A 57 -7.56 -0.97 5.54
C PHE A 57 -8.57 -1.73 6.41
N LEU A 58 -8.16 -2.21 7.59
CA LEU A 58 -9.07 -2.84 8.56
C LEU A 58 -10.12 -1.83 9.04
N GLU A 59 -9.74 -0.57 9.26
CA GLU A 59 -10.68 0.48 9.66
C GLU A 59 -11.69 0.82 8.55
N ASP A 60 -11.27 0.89 7.28
CA ASP A 60 -12.18 1.09 6.14
C ASP A 60 -13.15 -0.09 5.95
N LEU A 61 -12.66 -1.34 6.07
CA LEU A 61 -13.52 -2.52 6.05
C LEU A 61 -14.56 -2.49 7.17
N LYS A 62 -14.14 -2.12 8.39
CA LYS A 62 -15.04 -2.00 9.54
C LYS A 62 -16.11 -0.94 9.30
N LYS A 63 -15.73 0.25 8.83
CA LYS A 63 -16.69 1.34 8.50
C LYS A 63 -17.71 0.92 7.43
N ARG A 64 -17.27 0.19 6.40
CA ARG A 64 -18.17 -0.31 5.34
C ARG A 64 -19.13 -1.38 5.86
N SER A 65 -18.67 -2.26 6.75
CA SER A 65 -19.51 -3.26 7.42
C SER A 65 -20.57 -2.57 8.29
N ASP A 66 -20.15 -1.63 9.14
CA ASP A 66 -21.05 -0.90 10.04
C ASP A 66 -22.11 -0.09 9.25
N TYR A 67 -21.70 0.49 8.11
CA TYR A 67 -22.62 1.20 7.21
C TYR A 67 -23.64 0.26 6.57
N LEU A 68 -23.20 -0.91 6.09
CA LEU A 68 -24.10 -1.92 5.54
C LEU A 68 -25.12 -2.41 6.57
N ASP A 69 -24.67 -2.72 7.79
CA ASP A 69 -25.54 -3.15 8.89
C ASP A 69 -26.59 -2.11 9.25
N LYS A 70 -26.24 -0.82 9.17
CA LYS A 70 -27.20 0.27 9.40
C LYS A 70 -28.29 0.33 8.33
N TYR A 71 -28.01 -0.04 7.08
CA TYR A 71 -29.01 -0.09 6.01
C TYR A 71 -29.90 -1.33 6.09
N LEU A 72 -29.37 -2.45 6.58
CA LEU A 72 -30.10 -3.72 6.68
C LEU A 72 -31.00 -3.81 7.92
N ASN A 73 -30.70 -3.06 8.98
CA ASN A 73 -31.50 -3.03 10.21
C ASN A 73 -32.60 -1.94 10.23
N VAL A 74 -33.02 -1.45 9.05
CA VAL A 74 -34.12 -0.47 8.85
C VAL A 74 -35.35 -1.15 8.28
#